data_AF-A0A914KNW8-F1
#
_entry.id   AF-A0A914KNW8-F1
#
_cell.length_a   1.000
_cell.length_b   1.000
_cell.length_c   1.000
_cell.angle_alpha   90.00
_cell.angle_beta   90.00
_cell.angle_gamma   90.00
#
_symmetry.space_group_name_H-M   'P 1'
#
loop_
_entity.id
_entity.type
_entity.pdbx_description
1 polymer ?
#
loop_
_entity_poly.entity_id
_entity_poly.type
_entity_poly.pdbx_seq_one_letter_code
_entity_poly.pdbx_strand_id
1 'polypeptide(L)'
;MLYEDPRNRCCCAIHVAMGANIIGGIGVFLSLCFFIICLLYGRWGLIVLPVIFCFAYASIFYAFYSRNAKIYWPFLITNGIAVGIGSIYILVLFTMLLVNPEFWERQVNELTDYKFHETTHQYPRVVTGIIACIMLVIQVLNIWFELVVYNASSFMLRERLLRERQHGGGGGGYHV
;
A
#
# COMPACT_ATOMS: atom_id res chain seq x y z
N MET A 1 14.14 -22.35 23.90
CA MET A 1 13.93 -20.88 23.82
C MET A 1 15.19 -20.28 23.26
N LEU A 2 15.22 -19.97 21.96
CA LEU A 2 16.36 -19.31 21.33
C LEU A 2 16.40 -17.87 21.86
N TYR A 3 17.48 -17.56 22.58
CA TYR A 3 17.83 -16.21 23.01
C TYR A 3 18.13 -15.40 21.74
N GLU A 4 17.11 -14.73 21.18
CA GLU A 4 17.32 -13.75 20.13
C GLU A 4 18.10 -12.58 20.72
N ASP A 5 19.31 -12.38 20.22
CA ASP A 5 20.20 -11.28 20.59
C ASP A 5 19.47 -9.93 20.38
N PRO A 6 19.36 -9.08 21.42
CA PRO A 6 18.70 -7.78 21.30
C PRO A 6 19.33 -6.87 20.24
N ARG A 7 20.60 -7.07 19.87
CA ARG A 7 21.23 -6.32 18.77
C ARG A 7 20.66 -6.66 17.40
N ASN A 8 20.33 -7.93 17.13
CA ASN A 8 19.70 -8.34 15.87
C ASN A 8 18.28 -7.76 15.74
N ARG A 9 17.54 -7.67 16.86
CA ARG A 9 16.23 -7.00 16.87
C ARG A 9 16.34 -5.51 16.55
N CYS A 10 17.36 -4.81 17.06
CA CYS A 10 17.61 -3.40 16.74
C CYS A 10 17.97 -3.19 15.27
N CYS A 11 18.86 -4.02 14.68
CA CYS A 11 19.22 -3.89 13.26
C CYS A 11 18.04 -4.18 12.33
N CYS A 12 17.23 -5.21 12.59
CA CYS A 12 16.02 -5.48 11.83
C CYS A 12 14.98 -4.36 11.97
N ALA A 13 14.80 -3.80 13.17
CA ALA A 13 13.87 -2.69 13.39
C ALA A 13 14.29 -1.40 12.68
N ILE A 14 15.59 -1.08 12.67
CA ILE A 14 16.13 0.08 11.95
C ILE A 14 15.94 -0.08 10.45
N HIS A 15 16.19 -1.28 9.89
CA HIS A 15 15.93 -1.55 8.47
C HIS A 15 14.45 -1.45 8.11
N VAL A 16 13.55 -1.95 8.95
CA VAL A 16 12.10 -1.87 8.74
C VAL A 16 11.62 -0.42 8.79
N ALA A 17 12.12 0.39 9.73
CA ALA A 17 11.77 1.80 9.84
C ALA A 17 12.35 2.65 8.69
N MET A 18 13.58 2.35 8.27
CA MET A 18 14.22 3.01 7.12
C MET A 18 13.52 2.65 5.81
N GLY A 19 13.12 1.39 5.65
CA GLY A 19 12.29 0.92 4.53
C GLY A 19 10.96 1.67 4.46
N ALA A 20 10.23 1.75 5.57
CA ALA A 20 8.98 2.51 5.64
C ALA A 20 9.15 3.98 5.25
N ASN A 21 10.25 4.61 5.66
CA ASN A 21 10.54 6.01 5.33
C ASN A 21 10.82 6.22 3.82
N ILE A 22 11.57 5.30 3.20
CA ILE A 22 11.82 5.32 1.75
C ILE A 22 10.50 5.15 0.97
N ILE A 23 9.64 4.24 1.43
CA ILE A 23 8.31 4.00 0.83
C ILE A 23 7.43 5.24 0.94
N GLY A 24 7.41 5.90 2.11
CA GLY A 24 6.74 7.19 2.29
C GLY A 24 7.25 8.24 1.29
N GLY A 25 8.57 8.30 1.08
CA GLY A 25 9.27 9.19 0.13
C GLY A 25 8.79 9.06 -1.29
N ILE A 26 8.95 7.86 -1.79
CA ILE A 26 8.60 7.53 -3.16
C ILE A 26 7.08 7.70 -3.34
N GLY A 27 6.28 7.30 -2.36
CA GLY A 27 4.82 7.44 -2.39
C GLY A 27 4.34 8.88 -2.48
N VAL A 28 4.88 9.79 -1.66
CA VAL A 28 4.56 11.23 -1.73
C VAL A 28 4.94 11.82 -3.09
N PHE A 29 6.15 11.51 -3.56
CA PHE A 29 6.64 11.99 -4.85
C PHE A 29 5.74 11.54 -6.02
N LEU A 30 5.43 10.24 -6.09
CA LEU A 30 4.57 9.69 -7.12
C LEU A 30 3.14 10.27 -7.04
N SER A 31 2.61 10.47 -5.84
CA SER A 31 1.29 11.07 -5.66
C SER A 31 1.23 12.52 -6.15
N LEU A 32 2.30 13.30 -5.93
CA LEU A 32 2.41 14.67 -6.45
C LEU A 32 2.53 14.69 -7.98
N CYS A 33 3.32 13.78 -8.56
CA CYS A 33 3.40 13.64 -10.02
C CYS A 33 2.02 13.30 -10.61
N PHE A 34 1.29 12.37 -9.99
CA PHE A 34 -0.05 12.01 -10.42
C PHE A 34 -1.05 13.17 -10.27
N PHE A 35 -0.94 13.96 -9.20
CA PHE A 35 -1.73 15.17 -9.01
C PHE A 35 -1.52 16.18 -10.15
N ILE A 36 -0.27 16.45 -10.51
CA ILE A 36 0.08 17.37 -11.61
C ILE A 36 -0.48 16.85 -12.93
N ILE A 37 -0.36 15.55 -13.21
CA ILE A 37 -0.96 14.93 -14.40
C ILE A 37 -2.48 15.14 -14.39
N CYS A 38 -3.17 14.86 -13.29
CA CYS A 38 -4.62 15.04 -13.21
C CYS A 38 -5.06 16.49 -13.45
N LEU A 39 -4.27 17.47 -12.97
CA LEU A 39 -4.50 18.89 -13.24
C LEU A 39 -4.36 19.23 -14.73
N LEU A 40 -3.29 18.75 -15.37
CA LEU A 40 -3.02 19.02 -16.79
C LEU A 40 -4.10 18.44 -17.72
N TYR A 41 -4.63 17.26 -17.39
CA TYR A 41 -5.69 16.60 -18.18
C TYR A 41 -7.11 17.05 -17.79
N GLY A 42 -7.28 18.01 -16.87
CA GLY A 42 -8.58 18.56 -16.48
C GLY A 42 -9.52 17.54 -15.83
N ARG A 43 -8.99 16.44 -15.29
CA ARG A 43 -9.77 15.36 -14.68
C ARG A 43 -9.99 15.63 -13.19
N TRP A 44 -10.77 16.66 -12.88
CA TRP A 44 -11.01 17.14 -11.51
C TRP A 44 -11.53 16.05 -10.55
N GLY A 45 -12.35 15.12 -11.05
CA GLY A 45 -12.85 13.99 -10.25
C GLY A 45 -11.77 13.00 -9.80
N LEU A 46 -10.63 12.95 -10.49
CA LEU A 46 -9.50 12.07 -10.14
C LEU A 46 -8.49 12.73 -9.19
N ILE A 47 -8.60 14.03 -8.92
CA ILE A 47 -7.65 14.78 -8.08
C ILE A 47 -7.77 14.40 -6.59
N VAL A 48 -8.93 13.91 -6.17
CA VAL A 48 -9.17 13.51 -4.77
C VAL A 48 -8.26 12.34 -4.36
N LEU A 49 -8.02 11.40 -5.27
CA LEU A 49 -7.16 10.23 -5.05
C LEU A 49 -5.70 10.59 -4.70
N PRO A 50 -4.97 11.37 -5.52
CA PRO A 50 -3.59 11.76 -5.20
C PRO A 50 -3.50 12.60 -3.93
N VAL A 51 -4.53 13.38 -3.58
CA VAL A 51 -4.53 14.14 -2.33
C VAL A 51 -4.57 13.17 -1.14
N ILE A 52 -5.49 12.22 -1.14
CA ILE A 52 -5.62 11.19 -0.08
C ILE A 52 -4.31 10.38 0.03
N PHE A 53 -3.76 9.93 -1.09
CA PHE A 53 -2.50 9.19 -1.08
C PHE A 53 -1.32 10.03 -0.58
N CYS A 54 -1.24 11.30 -0.94
CA CYS A 54 -0.19 12.18 -0.46
C CYS A 54 -0.23 12.31 1.07
N PHE A 55 -1.43 12.50 1.66
CA PHE A 55 -1.61 12.51 3.11
C PHE A 55 -1.26 11.15 3.76
N ALA A 56 -1.67 10.05 3.15
CA ALA A 56 -1.37 8.72 3.65
C ALA A 56 0.14 8.44 3.67
N TYR A 57 0.87 8.69 2.59
CA TYR A 57 2.32 8.48 2.54
C TYR A 57 3.10 9.50 3.39
N ALA A 58 2.64 10.76 3.45
CA ALA A 58 3.24 11.78 4.32
C ALA A 58 3.07 11.44 5.81
N SER A 59 1.99 10.74 6.19
CA SER A 59 1.79 10.29 7.56
C SER A 59 2.90 9.33 8.03
N ILE A 60 3.45 8.50 7.14
CA ILE A 60 4.57 7.59 7.45
C ILE A 60 5.84 8.39 7.80
N PHE A 61 6.16 9.41 6.99
CA PHE A 61 7.29 10.30 7.24
C PHE A 61 7.17 11.02 8.57
N TYR A 62 6.00 11.61 8.79
CA TYR A 62 5.75 12.37 10.01
C TYR A 62 5.74 11.46 11.24
N ALA A 63 5.20 10.24 11.12
CA ALA A 63 5.23 9.24 12.18
C ALA A 63 6.67 8.87 12.57
N PHE A 64 7.55 8.70 11.58
CA PHE A 64 8.98 8.42 11.81
C PHE A 64 9.67 9.57 12.55
N TYR A 65 9.49 10.81 12.09
CA TYR A 65 10.14 11.98 12.70
C TYR A 65 9.60 12.30 14.10
N SER A 66 8.28 12.25 14.28
CA SER A 66 7.61 12.54 15.56
C SER A 66 7.66 11.39 16.58
N ARG A 67 8.23 10.24 16.20
CA ARG A 67 8.27 9.01 17.01
C ARG A 67 6.91 8.59 17.56
N ASN A 68 5.84 8.83 16.81
CA ASN A 68 4.47 8.57 17.26
C ASN A 68 3.81 7.48 16.42
N ALA A 69 3.67 6.29 17.03
CA ALA A 69 3.08 5.12 16.39
C ALA A 69 1.63 5.32 15.90
N LYS A 70 0.87 6.23 16.54
CA LYS A 70 -0.52 6.51 16.15
C LYS A 70 -0.64 7.13 14.76
N ILE A 71 0.43 7.77 14.27
CA ILE A 71 0.40 8.49 13.00
C ILE A 71 0.64 7.56 11.80
N TYR A 72 0.98 6.28 12.02
CA TYR A 72 0.96 5.27 10.96
C TYR A 72 -0.46 4.82 10.58
N TRP A 73 -1.47 5.07 11.42
CA TRP A 73 -2.84 4.61 11.21
C TRP A 73 -3.51 5.12 9.93
N PRO A 74 -3.39 6.42 9.56
CA PRO A 74 -3.94 6.91 8.29
C PRO A 74 -3.43 6.14 7.08
N PHE A 75 -2.14 5.79 7.05
CA PHE A 75 -1.58 4.95 6.00
C PHE A 75 -2.16 3.53 6.04
N LEU A 76 -2.15 2.87 7.21
CA LEU A 76 -2.65 1.50 7.35
C LEU A 76 -4.12 1.38 6.92
N ILE A 77 -4.97 2.33 7.31
CA ILE A 77 -6.39 2.35 6.93
C ILE A 77 -6.53 2.57 5.42
N THR A 78 -5.84 3.57 4.86
CA THR A 78 -5.98 3.93 3.44
C THR A 78 -5.46 2.80 2.55
N ASN A 79 -4.32 2.21 2.90
CA ASN A 79 -3.74 1.09 2.17
C ASN A 79 -4.60 -0.18 2.31
N GLY A 80 -5.11 -0.48 3.51
CA GLY A 80 -6.00 -1.61 3.73
C GLY A 80 -7.30 -1.51 2.93
N ILE A 81 -7.90 -0.30 2.83
CA ILE A 81 -9.06 -0.05 1.97
C ILE A 81 -8.70 -0.26 0.50
N ALA A 82 -7.55 0.27 0.04
CA ALA A 82 -7.10 0.09 -1.33
C ALA A 82 -6.86 -1.40 -1.66
N VAL A 83 -6.28 -2.16 -0.73
CA VAL A 83 -6.11 -3.61 -0.86
C VAL A 83 -7.47 -4.31 -0.92
N GLY A 84 -8.42 -3.93 -0.07
CA GLY A 84 -9.78 -4.51 -0.09
C GLY A 84 -10.49 -4.28 -1.43
N ILE A 85 -10.56 -3.03 -1.88
CA ILE A 85 -11.20 -2.65 -3.15
C ILE A 85 -10.48 -3.32 -4.33
N GLY A 86 -9.15 -3.31 -4.35
CA GLY A 86 -8.35 -3.94 -5.40
C GLY A 86 -8.59 -5.45 -5.50
N SER A 87 -8.77 -6.13 -4.37
CA SER A 87 -9.04 -7.57 -4.33
C SER A 87 -10.43 -7.90 -4.91
N ILE A 88 -11.44 -7.10 -4.57
CA ILE A 88 -12.79 -7.22 -5.14
C ILE A 88 -12.74 -6.99 -6.65
N TYR A 89 -12.01 -5.96 -7.11
CA TYR A 89 -11.88 -5.66 -8.53
C TYR A 89 -11.21 -6.79 -9.32
N ILE A 90 -10.15 -7.39 -8.78
CA ILE A 90 -9.48 -8.55 -9.40
C ILE A 90 -10.42 -9.75 -9.47
N LEU A 91 -11.20 -10.02 -8.42
CA LEU A 91 -12.19 -11.10 -8.43
C LEU A 91 -13.27 -10.89 -9.48
N VAL A 92 -13.76 -9.66 -9.64
CA VAL A 92 -14.72 -9.31 -10.69
C VAL A 92 -14.10 -9.51 -12.07
N LEU A 93 -12.86 -9.06 -12.29
CA LEU A 93 -12.15 -9.29 -13.56
C LEU A 93 -11.99 -10.77 -13.89
N PHE A 94 -11.57 -11.59 -12.93
CA PHE A 94 -11.46 -13.04 -13.12
C PHE A 94 -12.82 -13.68 -13.41
N THR A 95 -13.86 -13.27 -12.68
CA THR A 95 -15.22 -13.80 -12.88
C THR A 95 -15.74 -13.44 -14.27
N MET A 96 -15.54 -12.18 -14.72
CA MET A 96 -15.92 -11.76 -16.06
C MET A 96 -15.14 -12.51 -17.15
N LEU A 97 -13.85 -12.78 -16.93
CA LEU A 97 -13.01 -13.52 -17.86
C LEU A 97 -13.44 -15.00 -17.99
N LEU A 98 -13.91 -15.62 -16.90
CA LEU A 98 -14.36 -17.02 -16.86
C LEU A 98 -15.81 -17.20 -17.33
N VAL A 99 -16.71 -16.27 -16.98
CA VAL A 99 -18.16 -16.45 -17.15
C VAL A 99 -18.69 -15.76 -18.40
N ASN A 100 -18.10 -14.65 -18.85
CA ASN A 100 -18.66 -13.85 -19.94
C ASN A 100 -17.63 -13.50 -21.02
N PRO A 101 -17.14 -14.50 -21.77
CA PRO A 101 -16.15 -14.31 -22.82
C PRO A 101 -16.58 -13.32 -23.92
N GLU A 102 -17.89 -13.20 -24.19
CA GLU A 102 -18.46 -12.35 -25.22
C GLU A 102 -18.40 -10.84 -24.88
N PHE A 103 -18.31 -10.49 -23.59
CA PHE A 103 -18.22 -9.10 -23.14
C PHE A 103 -16.94 -8.43 -23.65
N TRP A 104 -15.82 -9.16 -23.58
CA TRP A 104 -14.52 -8.68 -24.06
C TRP A 104 -14.48 -8.54 -25.58
N GLU A 105 -15.22 -9.38 -26.29
CA GLU A 105 -15.34 -9.33 -27.74
C GLU A 105 -16.08 -8.07 -28.19
N ARG A 106 -17.15 -7.67 -27.49
CA ARG A 106 -17.88 -6.43 -27.77
C ARG A 106 -17.04 -5.18 -27.47
N GLN A 107 -16.33 -5.15 -26.34
CA GLN A 107 -15.46 -4.01 -25.98
C GLN A 107 -14.31 -3.80 -26.96
N VAL A 108 -13.71 -4.89 -27.49
CA VAL A 108 -12.70 -4.78 -28.56
C VAL A 108 -13.33 -4.31 -29.86
N ASN A 109 -14.47 -4.87 -30.27
CA ASN A 109 -15.14 -4.45 -31.50
C ASN A 109 -15.59 -2.97 -31.46
N GLU A 110 -15.93 -2.44 -30.29
CA GLU A 110 -16.25 -1.00 -30.13
C GLU A 110 -15.00 -0.10 -30.14
N LEU A 111 -13.83 -0.56 -29.68
CA LEU A 111 -12.59 0.23 -29.71
C LEU A 111 -11.80 0.10 -31.01
N THR A 112 -11.96 -0.99 -31.74
CA THR A 112 -11.23 -1.27 -32.98
C THR A 112 -12.20 -1.33 -34.15
N ASP A 113 -12.39 -0.19 -34.81
CA ASP A 113 -13.11 -0.05 -36.10
C ASP A 113 -12.39 -0.77 -37.27
N TYR A 114 -11.35 -1.57 -37.00
CA TYR A 114 -10.50 -2.21 -37.98
C TYR A 114 -10.86 -3.69 -38.17
N LYS A 115 -11.48 -3.96 -39.32
CA LYS A 115 -11.78 -5.28 -39.90
C LYS A 115 -10.53 -6.16 -40.13
N PHE A 116 -9.99 -6.75 -39.07
CA PHE A 116 -9.16 -7.96 -39.18
C PHE A 116 -9.78 -9.07 -38.33
N HIS A 117 -10.65 -9.85 -38.99
CA HIS A 117 -11.24 -11.08 -38.45
C HIS A 117 -10.37 -12.25 -38.90
N GLU A 118 -9.63 -12.84 -37.95
CA GLU A 118 -9.40 -14.30 -37.84
C GLU A 118 -8.43 -14.67 -36.70
N THR A 119 -7.66 -13.72 -36.15
CA THR A 119 -6.72 -13.96 -35.03
C THR A 119 -7.08 -13.23 -33.72
N THR A 120 -8.21 -12.54 -33.68
CA THR A 120 -8.51 -11.45 -32.73
C THR A 120 -9.23 -11.86 -31.44
N HIS A 121 -9.82 -13.06 -31.34
CA HIS A 121 -10.59 -13.47 -30.14
C HIS A 121 -9.73 -13.81 -28.90
N GLN A 122 -8.46 -14.22 -29.09
CA GLN A 122 -7.58 -14.58 -27.97
C GLN A 122 -6.82 -13.39 -27.37
N TYR A 123 -6.54 -12.36 -28.18
CA TYR A 123 -5.78 -11.18 -27.76
C TYR A 123 -6.37 -10.45 -26.53
N PRO A 124 -7.69 -10.14 -26.46
CA PRO A 124 -8.24 -9.43 -25.32
C PRO A 124 -8.24 -10.24 -24.02
N ARG A 125 -8.41 -11.57 -24.11
CA ARG A 125 -8.37 -12.44 -22.93
C ARG A 125 -6.95 -12.54 -22.37
N VAL A 126 -5.96 -12.65 -23.25
CA VAL A 126 -4.54 -12.67 -22.86
C VAL A 126 -4.14 -11.33 -22.25
N VAL A 127 -4.51 -10.20 -22.87
CA VAL A 127 -4.23 -8.86 -22.32
C VAL A 127 -4.90 -8.65 -20.96
N THR A 128 -6.17 -9.03 -20.82
CA THR A 128 -6.89 -8.94 -19.54
C THR A 128 -6.26 -9.85 -18.47
N GLY A 129 -5.85 -11.05 -18.84
CA GLY A 129 -5.13 -11.97 -17.95
C GLY A 129 -3.78 -11.38 -17.49
N ILE A 130 -3.03 -10.75 -18.39
CA ILE A 130 -1.78 -10.05 -18.07
C ILE A 130 -2.06 -8.89 -17.11
N ILE A 131 -3.07 -8.07 -17.36
CA ILE A 131 -3.48 -6.97 -16.48
C ILE A 131 -3.86 -7.50 -15.09
N ALA A 132 -4.66 -8.56 -15.02
CA ALA A 132 -5.05 -9.18 -13.75
C ALA A 132 -3.83 -9.71 -12.98
N CYS A 133 -2.88 -10.35 -13.65
CA CYS A 133 -1.61 -10.80 -13.05
C CYS A 133 -0.77 -9.63 -12.52
N ILE A 134 -0.63 -8.54 -13.29
CA ILE A 134 0.09 -7.34 -12.84
C ILE A 134 -0.60 -6.74 -11.61
N MET A 135 -1.93 -6.63 -11.62
CA MET A 135 -2.70 -6.14 -10.48
C MET A 135 -2.55 -7.03 -9.24
N LEU A 136 -2.49 -8.35 -9.41
CA LEU A 136 -2.20 -9.28 -8.32
C LEU A 136 -0.80 -9.06 -7.73
N VAL A 137 0.23 -8.89 -8.56
CA VAL A 137 1.59 -8.59 -8.09
C VAL A 137 1.62 -7.28 -7.31
N ILE A 138 0.97 -6.23 -7.83
CA ILE A 138 0.86 -4.95 -7.13
C ILE A 138 0.16 -5.12 -5.78
N GLN A 139 -0.88 -5.95 -5.70
CA GLN A 139 -1.58 -6.22 -4.45
C GLN A 139 -0.73 -6.96 -3.42
N VAL A 140 0.06 -7.94 -3.85
CA VAL A 140 1.02 -8.62 -2.97
C VAL A 140 2.04 -7.62 -2.42
N LEU A 141 2.53 -6.71 -3.26
CA LEU A 141 3.43 -5.64 -2.84
C LEU A 141 2.76 -4.68 -1.84
N ASN A 142 1.50 -4.30 -2.06
CA ASN A 142 0.74 -3.44 -1.15
C ASN A 142 0.53 -4.09 0.23
N ILE A 143 0.23 -5.39 0.27
CA ILE A 143 0.11 -6.17 1.52
C ILE A 143 1.46 -6.22 2.23
N TRP A 144 2.54 -6.46 1.49
CA TRP A 144 3.89 -6.48 2.04
C TRP A 144 4.26 -5.11 2.64
N PHE A 145 3.95 -4.01 1.95
CA PHE A 145 4.16 -2.66 2.45
C PHE A 145 3.37 -2.38 3.72
N GLU A 146 2.10 -2.79 3.79
CA GLU A 146 1.27 -2.67 4.99
C GLU A 146 1.90 -3.38 6.17
N LEU A 147 2.42 -4.60 5.93
CA LEU A 147 3.04 -5.43 6.95
C LEU A 147 4.35 -4.81 7.46
N VAL A 148 5.15 -4.21 6.58
CA VAL A 148 6.36 -3.45 6.96
C VAL A 148 6.00 -2.26 7.85
N VAL A 149 5.00 -1.46 7.47
CA VAL A 149 4.58 -0.28 8.25
C VAL A 149 3.92 -0.68 9.58
N TYR A 150 3.13 -1.74 9.59
CA TYR A 150 2.54 -2.30 10.80
C TYR A 150 3.63 -2.75 11.79
N ASN A 151 4.64 -3.49 11.31
CA ASN A 151 5.76 -3.91 12.12
C ASN A 151 6.53 -2.71 12.69
N ALA A 152 6.79 -1.68 11.88
CA ALA A 152 7.41 -0.43 12.35
C ALA A 152 6.59 0.25 13.47
N SER A 153 5.26 0.31 13.30
CA SER A 153 4.35 0.91 14.30
C SER A 153 4.36 0.15 15.63
N SER A 154 4.36 -1.18 15.58
CA SER A 154 4.38 -2.05 16.76
C SER A 154 5.70 -1.94 17.54
N PHE A 155 6.81 -1.77 16.83
CA PHE A 155 8.12 -1.55 17.42
C PHE A 155 8.17 -0.21 18.17
N MET A 156 7.76 0.88 17.54
CA MET A 156 7.72 2.20 18.15
C MET A 156 6.81 2.25 19.39
N LEU A 157 5.70 1.51 19.36
CA LEU A 157 4.83 1.37 20.52
C LEU A 157 5.52 0.63 21.68
N ARG A 158 6.22 -0.49 21.40
CA ARG A 158 6.98 -1.24 22.41
C ARG A 158 8.10 -0.40 23.01
N GLU A 159 8.84 0.34 22.19
CA GLU A 159 9.92 1.20 22.66
C GLU A 159 9.41 2.30 23.60
N ARG A 160 8.26 2.91 23.26
CA ARG A 160 7.60 3.89 24.13
C ARG A 160 7.21 3.31 25.49
N LEU A 161 6.57 2.14 25.51
CA LEU A 161 6.15 1.47 26.75
C LEU A 161 7.35 1.07 27.63
N LEU A 162 8.47 0.68 27.02
CA LEU A 162 9.71 0.36 27.76
C LEU A 162 10.32 1.61 28.39
N ARG A 163 10.34 2.75 27.69
CA ARG A 163 10.80 4.03 28.25
C ARG A 163 9.89 4.52 29.38
N GLU A 164 8.57 4.39 29.22
CA GLU A 164 7.60 4.73 30.26
C GLU A 164 7.79 3.87 31.52
N ARG A 165 8.15 2.58 31.40
CA ARG A 165 8.53 1.75 32.56
C ARG A 165 9.85 2.18 33.20
N GLN A 166 10.84 2.60 32.41
CA GLN A 166 12.12 3.07 32.93
C GLN A 166 12.02 4.44 33.61
N HIS A 167 11.09 5.30 33.20
CA HIS A 167 10.89 6.62 33.80
C HIS A 167 9.78 6.65 34.85
N GLY A 168 8.82 5.72 34.79
CA GLY A 168 7.77 5.54 35.81
C GLY A 168 8.17 4.64 36.98
N GLY A 169 9.30 3.91 36.89
CA GLY A 169 9.85 3.07 37.97
C GLY A 169 10.82 3.75 38.92
N GLY A 170 11.05 5.07 38.78
CA GLY A 170 12.02 5.84 39.59
C GLY A 170 11.43 6.58 40.79
N GLY A 171 10.12 6.45 41.07
CA GLY A 171 9.46 7.19 42.14
C GLY A 171 8.45 6.34 42.88
N GLY A 172 8.91 5.61 43.89
CA GLY A 172 8.02 4.95 44.85
C GLY A 172 8.56 3.63 45.36
N GLY A 173 9.28 3.68 46.49
CA GLY A 173 9.74 2.47 47.17
C GLY A 173 10.71 2.70 48.31
N TYR A 174 10.39 3.62 49.24
CA TYR A 174 10.76 3.40 50.64
C TYR A 174 10.03 2.13 51.09
N HIS A 175 10.75 1.12 51.58
CA HIS A 175 10.43 0.35 52.80
C HIS A 175 11.29 -0.91 52.94
N VAL A 176 11.98 -0.95 54.09
CA VAL A 176 12.68 -2.04 54.81
C VAL A 176 14.10 -2.38 54.34
#